data_AF-A0A5E4L2C9-F1
#
_entry.id   AF-A0A5E4L2C9-F1
#
_cell.length_a   1.000
_cell.length_b   1.000
_cell.length_c   1.000
_cell.angle_alpha   90.00
_cell.angle_beta   90.00
_cell.angle_gamma   90.00
#
_symmetry.space_group_name_H-M   'P 1'
#
loop_
_entity.id
_entity.type
_entity.pdbx_description
1 polymer ?
#
loop_
_entity_poly.entity_id
_entity_poly.type
_entity_poly.pdbx_seq_one_letter_code
_entity_poly.pdbx_strand_id
1 'polypeptide(L)'
;MDILSLLIFLIYSLIILVILVYVSPVLSAFIMILAPVASVYILPVKAIGFFSIKQFSFVGGTVPVYNIHILLLIWSAFIGIVAYAEVLTWYLLRGTPRKKEVPPTPAAKQPGTISPMNQFKDFFKKLGKILKGEKPNSKPK
;
A
#
# COMPACT_ATOMS: atom_id res chain seq x y z
N MET A 1 -6.78 -19.06 -23.04
CA MET A 1 -6.26 -18.56 -21.75
C MET A 1 -6.54 -19.66 -20.75
N ASP A 2 -5.52 -20.45 -20.41
CA ASP A 2 -5.69 -21.63 -19.56
C ASP A 2 -6.22 -21.20 -18.19
N ILE A 3 -7.33 -21.80 -17.75
CA ILE A 3 -7.99 -21.51 -16.46
C ILE A 3 -6.98 -21.52 -15.30
N LEU A 4 -5.96 -22.37 -15.44
CA LEU A 4 -4.84 -22.51 -14.52
C LEU A 4 -4.01 -21.21 -14.39
N SER A 5 -3.73 -20.51 -15.49
CA SER A 5 -3.02 -19.22 -15.47
C SER A 5 -3.83 -18.13 -14.77
N LEU A 6 -5.14 -18.10 -15.00
CA LEU A 6 -6.03 -17.14 -14.33
C LEU A 6 -6.11 -17.42 -12.82
N LEU A 7 -6.20 -18.70 -12.44
CA LEU A 7 -6.23 -19.11 -11.04
C LEU A 7 -4.93 -18.75 -10.30
N ILE A 8 -3.77 -19.03 -10.91
CA ILE A 8 -2.46 -18.66 -10.33
C ILE A 8 -2.36 -17.15 -10.17
N PHE A 9 -2.75 -16.37 -11.19
CA PHE A 9 -2.75 -14.91 -11.12
C PHE A 9 -3.63 -14.38 -9.98
N LEU A 10 -4.83 -14.95 -9.81
CA LEU A 10 -5.75 -14.58 -8.74
C LEU A 10 -5.13 -14.85 -7.35
N ILE A 11 -4.60 -16.05 -7.15
CA ILE A 11 -3.96 -16.45 -5.88
C ILE A 11 -2.77 -15.52 -5.58
N TYR A 12 -1.93 -15.26 -6.57
CA TYR A 12 -0.78 -14.40 -6.42
C TYR A 12 -1.18 -12.96 -6.06
N SER A 13 -2.20 -12.42 -6.73
CA SER A 13 -2.75 -11.09 -6.43
C SER A 13 -3.31 -11.02 -5.00
N LEU A 14 -4.00 -12.07 -4.53
CA LEU A 14 -4.53 -12.12 -3.17
C LEU A 14 -3.41 -12.16 -2.13
N ILE A 15 -2.34 -12.93 -2.37
CA ILE A 15 -1.17 -12.98 -1.47
C ILE A 15 -0.52 -11.59 -1.37
N ILE A 16 -0.30 -10.91 -2.49
CA ILE A 16 0.25 -9.55 -2.50
C ILE A 16 -0.64 -8.59 -1.71
N LEU A 17 -1.96 -8.66 -1.92
CA LEU A 17 -2.91 -7.82 -1.20
C LEU A 17 -2.81 -8.03 0.32
N VAL A 18 -2.77 -9.28 0.76
CA VAL A 18 -2.66 -9.63 2.19
C VAL A 18 -1.36 -9.08 2.77
N ILE A 19 -0.22 -9.25 2.08
CA ILE A 19 1.06 -8.70 2.52
C ILE A 19 0.99 -7.17 2.62
N LEU A 20 0.39 -6.51 1.63
CA LEU A 20 0.32 -5.05 1.58
C LEU A 20 -0.56 -4.48 2.70
N VAL A 21 -1.72 -5.10 2.94
CA VAL A 21 -2.62 -4.76 4.05
C VAL A 21 -1.97 -5.02 5.40
N TYR A 22 -1.22 -6.12 5.53
CA TYR A 22 -0.50 -6.44 6.76
C TYR A 22 0.57 -5.41 7.13
N VAL A 23 1.31 -4.91 6.12
CA VAL A 23 2.33 -3.88 6.34
C VAL A 23 1.71 -2.54 6.72
N SER A 24 0.73 -2.06 5.94
CA SER A 24 -0.01 -0.83 6.25
C SER A 24 -1.25 -0.74 5.35
N PRO A 25 -2.48 -0.76 5.93
CA PRO A 25 -3.70 -0.61 5.13
C PRO A 25 -3.75 0.75 4.40
N VAL A 26 -3.28 1.83 5.04
CA VAL A 26 -3.21 3.17 4.42
C VAL A 26 -2.28 3.19 3.21
N LEU A 27 -1.08 2.59 3.32
CA LEU A 27 -0.14 2.49 2.19
C LEU A 27 -0.72 1.63 1.07
N SER A 28 -1.40 0.54 1.43
CA SER A 28 -2.08 -0.35 0.48
C SER A 28 -3.13 0.40 -0.34
N ALA A 29 -4.00 1.18 0.33
CA ALA A 29 -5.00 2.01 -0.32
C ALA A 29 -4.36 3.02 -1.27
N PHE A 30 -3.28 3.68 -0.84
CA PHE A 30 -2.55 4.64 -1.67
C PHE A 30 -1.99 4.00 -2.94
N ILE A 31 -1.30 2.85 -2.83
CA ILE A 31 -0.73 2.13 -3.97
C ILE A 31 -1.84 1.62 -4.91
N MET A 32 -2.93 1.10 -4.35
CA MET A 32 -4.10 0.66 -5.11
C MET A 32 -4.70 1.78 -5.96
N ILE A 33 -4.77 3.01 -5.45
CA ILE A 33 -5.27 4.15 -6.23
C ILE A 33 -4.24 4.63 -7.24
N LEU A 34 -2.97 4.66 -6.84
CA LEU A 34 -1.91 5.22 -7.67
C LEU A 34 -1.58 4.34 -8.88
N ALA A 35 -1.66 3.02 -8.76
CA ALA A 35 -1.36 2.08 -9.84
C ALA A 35 -2.20 2.28 -11.12
N PRO A 36 -3.54 2.34 -11.08
CA PRO A 36 -4.35 2.55 -12.30
C PRO A 36 -4.16 3.96 -12.87
N VAL A 37 -4.02 4.98 -12.00
CA VAL A 37 -3.76 6.37 -12.43
C VAL A 37 -2.43 6.46 -13.15
N ALA A 38 -1.36 5.87 -12.58
CA ALA A 38 -0.05 5.82 -13.19
C ALA A 38 -0.06 5.05 -14.52
N SER A 39 -0.79 3.93 -14.60
CA SER A 39 -0.94 3.15 -15.84
C SER A 39 -1.52 3.99 -16.98
N VAL A 40 -2.57 4.76 -16.71
CA VAL A 40 -3.19 5.67 -17.69
C VAL A 40 -2.25 6.80 -18.10
N TYR A 41 -1.52 7.36 -17.14
CA TYR A 41 -0.64 8.49 -17.40
C TYR A 41 0.63 8.11 -18.18
N ILE A 42 1.26 6.99 -17.84
CA ILE A 42 2.53 6.56 -18.44
C ILE A 42 2.30 5.90 -19.81
N LEU A 43 1.23 5.13 -19.96
CA LEU A 43 0.94 4.34 -21.17
C LEU A 43 -0.47 4.59 -21.72
N PRO A 44 -0.83 5.84 -22.07
CA PRO A 44 -2.21 6.21 -22.38
C PRO A 44 -2.79 5.42 -23.57
N VAL A 45 -2.04 5.27 -24.66
CA VAL A 45 -2.51 4.55 -25.86
C VAL A 45 -2.76 3.07 -25.57
N LYS A 46 -1.85 2.42 -24.82
CA LYS A 46 -2.01 1.01 -24.45
C LYS A 46 -3.13 0.81 -23.43
N ALA A 47 -3.27 1.72 -22.48
CA ALA A 47 -4.32 1.69 -21.46
C ALA A 47 -5.71 1.81 -22.11
N ILE A 48 -5.91 2.80 -22.99
CA ILE A 48 -7.18 2.98 -23.72
C ILE A 48 -7.49 1.74 -24.57
N GLY A 49 -6.49 1.25 -25.30
CA GLY A 49 -6.61 0.02 -26.10
C GLY A 49 -7.07 -1.15 -25.24
N PHE A 50 -6.39 -1.42 -24.12
CA PHE A 50 -6.71 -2.51 -23.20
C PHE A 50 -8.09 -2.36 -22.55
N PHE A 51 -8.46 -1.15 -22.11
CA PHE A 51 -9.73 -0.87 -21.44
C PHE A 51 -10.94 -0.99 -22.35
N SER A 52 -10.76 -0.72 -23.65
CA SER A 52 -11.81 -0.80 -24.67
C SER A 52 -12.07 -2.20 -25.22
N ILE A 53 -11.26 -3.21 -24.82
CA ILE A 53 -11.48 -4.60 -25.27
C ILE A 53 -12.81 -5.11 -24.70
N LYS A 54 -13.70 -5.54 -25.59
CA LYS A 54 -14.99 -6.15 -25.25
C LYS A 54 -14.77 -7.61 -24.86
N GLN A 55 -15.25 -8.00 -23.68
CA GLN A 55 -15.20 -9.39 -23.22
C GLN A 55 -16.48 -10.14 -23.56
N PHE A 56 -17.63 -9.58 -23.21
CA PHE A 56 -18.93 -10.16 -23.51
C PHE A 56 -20.00 -9.07 -23.52
N SER A 57 -21.25 -9.45 -23.79
CA SER A 57 -22.38 -8.53 -23.85
C SER A 57 -23.58 -9.13 -23.13
N PHE A 58 -24.24 -8.34 -22.30
CA PHE A 58 -25.52 -8.71 -21.70
C PHE A 58 -26.69 -8.31 -22.59
N VAL A 59 -27.84 -8.99 -22.41
CA VAL A 59 -29.13 -8.69 -23.07
C VAL A 59 -28.99 -8.57 -24.59
N GLY A 60 -28.75 -9.68 -25.28
CA GLY A 60 -28.78 -9.75 -26.74
C GLY A 60 -27.78 -8.84 -27.48
N GLY A 61 -26.74 -8.33 -26.82
CA GLY A 61 -25.75 -7.44 -27.44
C GLY A 61 -25.89 -5.96 -27.08
N THR A 62 -26.91 -5.58 -26.29
CA THR A 62 -27.25 -4.18 -26.03
C THR A 62 -26.33 -3.53 -25.00
N VAL A 63 -25.84 -4.29 -24.02
CA VAL A 63 -24.93 -3.78 -22.98
C VAL A 63 -23.56 -4.44 -23.13
N PRO A 64 -22.57 -3.75 -23.73
CA PRO A 64 -21.22 -4.28 -23.90
C PRO A 64 -20.43 -4.20 -22.58
N VAL A 65 -19.81 -5.32 -22.17
CA VAL A 65 -18.92 -5.38 -21.01
C VAL A 65 -17.47 -5.36 -21.51
N TYR A 66 -16.84 -4.20 -21.33
CA TYR A 66 -15.41 -4.01 -21.58
C TYR A 66 -14.53 -4.40 -20.39
N ASN A 67 -13.24 -4.60 -20.65
CA ASN A 67 -12.21 -4.85 -19.64
C ASN A 67 -12.24 -3.86 -18.47
N ILE A 68 -12.50 -2.57 -18.73
CA ILE A 68 -12.55 -1.56 -17.67
C ILE A 68 -13.61 -1.86 -16.62
N HIS A 69 -14.76 -2.43 -17.00
CA HIS A 69 -15.81 -2.76 -16.04
C HIS A 69 -15.41 -3.91 -15.12
N ILE A 70 -14.81 -4.96 -15.68
CA ILE A 70 -14.33 -6.11 -14.92
C ILE A 70 -13.19 -5.67 -13.99
N LEU A 71 -12.28 -4.85 -14.51
CA LEU A 71 -11.17 -4.33 -13.74
C LEU A 71 -11.67 -3.45 -12.59
N LEU A 72 -12.60 -2.53 -12.84
CA LEU A 72 -13.23 -1.70 -11.79
C LEU A 72 -13.93 -2.54 -10.72
N LEU A 73 -14.62 -3.62 -11.11
CA LEU A 73 -15.25 -4.54 -10.16
C LEU A 73 -14.20 -5.17 -9.24
N ILE A 74 -13.16 -5.77 -9.81
CA ILE A 74 -12.06 -6.40 -9.05
C ILE A 74 -11.35 -5.36 -8.17
N TRP A 75 -11.08 -4.18 -8.72
CA TRP A 75 -10.39 -3.10 -8.02
C TRP A 75 -11.19 -2.58 -6.83
N SER A 76 -12.50 -2.40 -7.01
CA SER A 76 -13.40 -1.99 -5.93
C SER A 76 -13.47 -3.02 -4.82
N ALA A 77 -13.46 -4.31 -5.16
CA ALA A 77 -13.43 -5.39 -4.16
C ALA A 77 -12.14 -5.33 -3.33
N PHE A 78 -10.97 -5.11 -3.97
CA PHE A 78 -9.71 -4.95 -3.24
C PHE A 78 -9.69 -3.71 -2.34
N ILE A 79 -10.15 -2.56 -2.84
CA ILE A 79 -10.26 -1.34 -2.00
C ILE A 79 -11.20 -1.59 -0.82
N GLY A 80 -12.32 -2.29 -1.03
CA GLY A 80 -13.24 -2.68 0.04
C GLY A 80 -12.57 -3.52 1.12
N ILE A 81 -11.74 -4.50 0.75
CA ILE A 81 -10.97 -5.32 1.69
C ILE A 81 -9.98 -4.45 2.49
N VAL A 82 -9.25 -3.56 1.83
CA VAL A 82 -8.29 -2.66 2.50
C VAL A 82 -9.02 -1.73 3.48
N ALA A 83 -10.12 -1.11 3.05
CA ALA A 83 -10.92 -0.24 3.90
C ALA A 83 -11.50 -0.99 5.10
N TYR A 84 -12.00 -2.21 4.88
CA TYR A 84 -12.49 -3.08 5.95
C TYR A 84 -11.39 -3.40 6.96
N ALA A 85 -10.19 -3.74 6.49
CA ALA A 85 -9.06 -4.03 7.37
C ALA A 85 -8.65 -2.81 8.23
N GLU A 86 -8.69 -1.61 7.66
CA GLU A 86 -8.41 -0.37 8.40
C GLU A 86 -9.49 -0.10 9.47
N VAL A 87 -10.77 -0.22 9.10
CA VAL A 87 -11.89 -0.05 10.03
C VAL A 87 -11.83 -1.08 11.15
N LEU A 88 -11.53 -2.33 10.83
CA LEU A 88 -11.38 -3.41 11.81
C LEU A 88 -10.22 -3.14 12.76
N THR A 89 -9.07 -2.73 12.24
CA THR A 89 -7.91 -2.31 13.04
C THR A 89 -8.30 -1.20 14.00
N TRP A 90 -8.90 -0.12 13.48
CA TRP A 90 -9.35 1.00 14.30
C TRP A 90 -10.33 0.58 15.39
N TYR A 91 -11.29 -0.29 15.05
CA TYR A 91 -12.28 -0.82 15.99
C TYR A 91 -11.63 -1.62 17.12
N LEU A 92 -10.70 -2.52 16.80
CA LEU A 92 -9.98 -3.35 17.77
C LEU A 92 -9.09 -2.52 18.71
N LEU A 93 -8.42 -1.48 18.18
CA LEU A 93 -7.62 -0.57 19.00
C LEU A 93 -8.47 0.24 19.99
N ARG A 94 -9.73 0.53 19.65
CA ARG A 94 -10.64 1.34 20.48
C ARG A 94 -11.16 0.58 21.71
N GLY A 95 -11.27 -0.75 21.62
CA GLY A 95 -11.74 -1.62 22.70
C GLY A 95 -10.67 -2.07 23.68
N THR A 96 -9.39 -1.84 23.38
CA THR A 96 -8.29 -2.23 24.28
C THR A 96 -8.05 -1.09 25.26
N PRO A 97 -8.41 -1.20 26.56
CA PRO A 97 -7.98 -0.20 27.53
C PRO A 97 -6.46 -0.14 27.45
N ARG A 98 -5.90 1.08 27.26
CA ARG A 98 -4.48 1.31 27.47
C ARG A 98 -4.17 0.76 28.86
N LYS A 99 -3.52 -0.40 28.93
CA LYS A 99 -2.89 -0.86 30.14
C LYS A 99 -1.90 0.25 30.45
N LYS A 100 -2.26 1.13 31.40
CA LYS A 100 -1.33 2.11 31.95
C LYS A 100 -0.17 1.25 32.44
N GLU A 101 0.92 1.26 31.70
CA GLU A 101 2.19 0.79 32.21
C GLU A 101 2.41 1.58 33.50
N VAL A 102 2.34 0.88 34.62
CA VAL A 102 2.77 1.40 35.90
C VAL A 102 4.20 1.92 35.67
N PRO A 103 4.52 3.18 36.03
CA PRO A 103 5.84 3.72 35.78
C PRO A 103 6.88 2.76 36.35
N PRO A 104 7.88 2.31 35.57
CA PRO A 104 8.97 1.55 36.15
C PRO A 104 9.67 2.45 37.17
N THR A 105 9.75 1.94 38.40
CA THR A 105 10.62 2.41 39.47
C THR A 105 11.98 2.86 38.90
N PRO A 106 12.53 4.00 39.33
CA PRO A 106 13.70 4.60 38.68
C PRO A 106 14.94 3.75 38.95
N ALA A 107 15.30 2.88 38.02
CA ALA A 107 16.55 2.15 38.03
C ALA A 107 17.15 2.09 36.62
N ALA A 108 18.31 2.74 36.51
CA ALA A 108 19.33 2.66 35.47
C ALA A 108 18.96 3.15 34.05
N LYS A 109 19.63 4.24 33.65
CA LYS A 109 19.74 4.75 32.27
C LYS A 109 20.01 3.60 31.30
N GLN A 110 19.01 3.25 30.47
CA GLN A 110 19.23 2.46 29.26
C GLN A 110 19.45 3.41 28.07
N PRO A 111 20.54 3.25 27.30
CA PRO A 111 20.85 4.12 26.17
C PRO A 111 19.97 3.80 24.95
N GLY A 112 19.16 4.78 24.55
CA GLY A 112 18.81 5.02 23.15
C GLY A 112 17.81 4.08 22.49
N THR A 113 16.52 4.22 22.81
CA THR A 113 15.44 3.77 21.92
C THR A 113 15.46 4.65 20.66
N ILE A 114 16.07 4.16 19.59
CA ILE A 114 16.12 4.87 18.32
C ILE A 114 14.71 4.81 17.68
N SER A 115 13.97 5.91 17.78
CA SER A 115 12.69 6.06 17.08
C SER A 115 12.92 6.02 15.56
N PRO A 116 12.16 5.21 14.79
CA PRO A 116 12.31 5.11 13.33
C PRO A 116 12.12 6.47 12.63
N MET A 117 11.31 7.35 13.23
CA MET A 117 11.12 8.71 12.75
C MET A 117 12.38 9.58 12.88
N ASN A 118 13.23 9.32 13.87
CA ASN A 118 14.50 10.03 14.04
C ASN A 118 15.56 9.53 13.06
N GLN A 119 15.59 8.22 12.73
CA GLN A 119 16.48 7.69 11.70
C GLN A 119 16.18 8.25 10.32
N PHE A 120 14.91 8.36 9.95
CA PHE A 120 14.51 8.96 8.68
C PHE A 120 14.92 10.42 8.58
N LYS A 121 14.69 11.19 9.65
CA LYS A 121 15.06 12.61 9.70
C LYS A 121 16.58 12.80 9.60
N ASP A 122 17.36 11.94 10.26
CA ASP A 122 18.83 11.99 10.20
C ASP A 122 19.39 11.59 8.83
N PHE A 123 18.73 10.64 8.14
CA PHE A 123 19.11 10.26 6.78
C PHE A 123 18.90 11.41 5.79
N PHE A 124 17.74 12.06 5.80
CA PHE A 124 17.46 13.23 4.96
C PHE A 124 18.37 14.41 5.29
N LYS A 125 18.69 14.61 6.57
CA LYS A 125 19.63 15.64 7.00
C LYS A 125 21.05 15.38 6.48
N LYS A 126 21.52 14.12 6.51
CA LYS A 126 22.81 13.73 5.90
C LYS A 126 22.79 13.89 4.38
N LEU A 127 21.70 13.48 3.72
CA LEU A 127 21.56 13.61 2.27
C LEU A 127 21.62 15.07 1.82
N GLY A 128 20.93 15.96 2.55
CA GLY A 128 20.95 17.40 2.28
C GLY A 128 22.32 18.05 2.47
N LYS A 129 23.14 17.54 3.41
CA LYS A 129 24.53 18.00 3.59
C LYS A 129 25.45 17.54 2.48
N ILE A 130 25.30 16.29 2.02
CA ILE A 130 26.06 15.73 0.90
C ILE A 130 25.74 16.49 -0.40
N LEU A 131 24.46 16.79 -0.65
CA LEU A 131 24.04 17.59 -1.81
C LEU A 131 24.57 19.03 -1.78
N LYS A 132 24.77 19.59 -0.59
CA LYS A 132 25.37 20.92 -0.40
C LYS A 132 26.91 20.91 -0.41
N GLY A 133 27.54 19.76 -0.65
CA GLY A 133 29.00 19.65 -0.73
C GLY A 133 29.72 19.73 0.62
N GLU A 134 28.99 19.70 1.75
CA GLU A 134 29.60 19.67 3.09
C GLU A 134 30.02 18.24 3.44
N LYS A 135 31.33 18.02 3.61
CA LYS A 135 31.87 16.72 4.07
C LYS A 135 31.37 16.42 5.49
N PRO A 136 30.78 15.23 5.74
CA PRO A 136 30.29 14.88 7.07
C PRO A 136 31.46 14.69 8.04
N ASN A 137 31.56 15.57 9.04
CA ASN A 137 32.56 15.50 10.08
C ASN A 137 32.21 14.36 11.06
N SER A 138 32.84 13.19 10.87
CA SER A 138 32.83 12.10 11.85
C SER A 138 33.99 12.31 12.83
N LYS A 139 33.74 12.99 13.95
CA LYS A 139 34.59 12.83 15.13
C LYS A 139 34.04 11.68 15.97
N PRO A 140 34.83 10.63 16.27
CA PRO A 140 34.47 9.66 17.28
C PRO A 140 34.71 10.27 18.67
N LYS A 141 33.74 10.13 19.57
CA LYS A 141 33.94 10.26 21.00
C LYS A 141 33.07 9.25 21.72
#